data_AF-A0AAD1RPT8-F1
#
_entry.id   AF-A0AAD1RPT8-F1
#
_cell.length_a   1.000
_cell.length_b   1.000
_cell.length_c   1.000
_cell.angle_alpha   90.00
_cell.angle_beta   90.00
_cell.angle_gamma   90.00
#
_symmetry.space_group_name_H-M   'P 1'
#
loop_
_entity.id
_entity.type
_entity.pdbx_description
1 polymer ?
#
loop_
_entity_poly.entity_id
_entity_poly.type
_entity_poly.pdbx_seq_one_letter_code
_entity_poly.pdbx_strand_id
1 'polypeptide(L)'
;MPIKEGLNDLMQCTHVIEEWMDQATIRSDAHEQAIEDLRNLVRQLVEAQDDLNNRSQCNNIRLRGIPEFIKMDTLASTLREMFCGLLPEGPHAELRLNRANRALWAPSTNITQPQE
;
A
#
# COMPACT_ATOMS: atom_id res chain seq x y z
N MET A 1 -2.24 9.72 -68.91
CA MET A 1 -3.60 9.74 -68.30
C MET A 1 -3.39 9.99 -66.80
N PRO A 2 -3.31 11.26 -66.37
CA PRO A 2 -2.89 11.60 -65.00
C PRO A 2 -3.90 11.20 -63.92
N ILE A 3 -5.17 11.04 -64.29
CA ILE A 3 -6.26 10.67 -63.37
C ILE A 3 -6.10 9.22 -62.84
N LYS A 4 -5.56 8.31 -63.66
CA LYS A 4 -5.36 6.91 -63.26
C LYS A 4 -4.18 6.74 -62.28
N GLU A 5 -3.15 7.56 -62.43
CA GLU A 5 -1.99 7.58 -61.53
C GLU A 5 -2.41 8.11 -60.16
N GLY A 6 -3.11 9.25 -60.10
CA GLY A 6 -3.62 9.79 -58.83
C GLY A 6 -4.61 8.87 -58.10
N LEU A 7 -5.38 8.05 -58.82
CA LEU A 7 -6.27 7.05 -58.22
C LEU A 7 -5.48 5.90 -57.56
N ASN A 8 -4.39 5.46 -58.20
CA ASN A 8 -3.52 4.43 -57.65
C ASN A 8 -2.75 4.92 -56.42
N ASP A 9 -2.27 6.16 -56.45
CA ASP A 9 -1.58 6.78 -55.31
C ASP A 9 -2.53 6.96 -54.12
N LEU A 10 -3.77 7.38 -54.37
CA LEU A 10 -4.80 7.47 -53.33
C LEU A 10 -5.11 6.09 -52.73
N MET A 11 -5.25 5.07 -53.55
CA MET A 11 -5.52 3.70 -53.10
C MET A 11 -4.37 3.15 -52.23
N GLN A 12 -3.12 3.41 -52.61
CA GLN A 12 -1.95 3.04 -51.79
C GLN A 12 -1.94 3.78 -50.45
N CYS A 13 -2.21 5.09 -50.46
CA CYS A 13 -2.31 5.87 -49.22
C CYS A 13 -3.42 5.35 -48.30
N THR A 14 -4.60 5.01 -48.85
CA THR A 14 -5.70 4.45 -48.06
C THR A 14 -5.29 3.12 -47.42
N HIS A 15 -4.63 2.24 -48.17
CA HIS A 15 -4.19 0.95 -47.64
C HIS A 15 -3.17 1.09 -46.49
N VAL A 16 -2.20 2.00 -46.62
CA VAL A 16 -1.22 2.28 -45.56
C VAL A 16 -1.90 2.84 -44.30
N ILE A 17 -2.89 3.72 -44.47
CA ILE A 17 -3.66 4.28 -43.34
C ILE A 17 -4.45 3.18 -42.62
N GLU A 18 -5.08 2.27 -43.37
CA GLU A 18 -5.81 1.12 -42.80
C GLU A 18 -4.86 0.22 -42.02
N GLU A 19 -3.70 -0.13 -42.58
CA GLU A 19 -2.70 -0.96 -41.90
C GLU A 19 -2.19 -0.30 -40.61
N TRP A 20 -1.95 1.02 -40.63
CA TRP A 20 -1.55 1.74 -39.43
C TRP A 20 -2.66 1.80 -38.37
N MET A 21 -3.92 1.92 -38.80
CA MET A 21 -5.06 1.91 -37.90
C MET A 21 -5.24 0.54 -37.22
N ASP A 22 -5.05 -0.55 -37.97
CA ASP A 22 -5.07 -1.90 -37.41
C ASP A 22 -3.94 -2.10 -36.40
N GLN A 23 -2.72 -1.68 -36.75
CA GLN A 23 -1.57 -1.75 -35.83
C GLN A 23 -1.78 -0.89 -34.58
N ALA A 24 -2.38 0.30 -34.72
CA ALA A 24 -2.70 1.17 -33.59
C ALA A 24 -3.75 0.54 -32.68
N THR A 25 -4.78 -0.08 -33.23
CA THR A 25 -5.82 -0.80 -32.49
C THR A 25 -5.20 -1.95 -31.68
N ILE A 26 -4.41 -2.81 -32.33
CA ILE A 26 -3.72 -3.93 -31.67
C ILE A 26 -2.84 -3.45 -30.51
N ARG A 27 -2.09 -2.36 -30.72
CA ARG A 27 -1.24 -1.79 -29.67
C ARG A 27 -2.05 -1.19 -28.54
N SER A 28 -3.16 -0.53 -28.84
CA SER A 28 -4.07 0.03 -27.84
C SER A 28 -4.64 -1.06 -26.94
N ASP A 29 -5.13 -2.15 -27.54
CA ASP A 29 -5.67 -3.29 -26.79
C ASP A 29 -4.62 -3.96 -25.90
N ALA A 30 -3.39 -4.12 -26.43
CA ALA A 30 -2.28 -4.64 -25.64
C ALA A 30 -1.90 -3.73 -24.47
N HIS A 31 -1.97 -2.40 -24.66
CA HIS A 31 -1.73 -1.45 -23.58
C HIS A 31 -2.84 -1.46 -22.53
N GLU A 32 -4.11 -1.56 -22.94
CA GLU A 32 -5.22 -1.66 -21.99
C GLU A 32 -5.12 -2.91 -21.13
N GLN A 33 -4.78 -4.06 -21.75
CA GLN A 33 -4.55 -5.29 -21.00
C GLN A 33 -3.39 -5.15 -20.00
N ALA A 34 -2.27 -4.56 -20.42
CA ALA A 34 -1.13 -4.33 -19.54
C ALA A 34 -1.46 -3.38 -18.36
N ILE A 35 -2.27 -2.36 -18.61
CA ILE A 35 -2.76 -1.45 -17.56
C ILE A 35 -3.60 -2.23 -16.54
N GLU A 36 -4.50 -3.08 -17.01
CA GLU A 36 -5.35 -3.88 -16.13
C GLU A 36 -4.54 -4.89 -15.31
N ASP A 37 -3.56 -5.56 -15.92
CA ASP A 37 -2.66 -6.47 -15.22
C ASP A 37 -1.86 -5.74 -14.13
N LEU A 38 -1.36 -4.54 -14.43
CA LEU A 38 -0.65 -3.70 -13.46
C LEU A 38 -1.56 -3.24 -12.32
N ARG A 39 -2.80 -2.84 -12.61
CA ARG A 39 -3.78 -2.49 -11.57
C ARG A 39 -4.05 -3.66 -10.63
N ASN A 40 -4.20 -4.85 -11.19
CA ASN A 40 -4.41 -6.08 -10.43
C ASN A 40 -3.21 -6.40 -9.53
N LEU A 41 -1.99 -6.27 -10.06
CA LEU A 41 -0.76 -6.49 -9.29
C LEU A 41 -0.61 -5.46 -8.17
N VAL A 42 -0.88 -4.18 -8.43
CA VAL A 42 -0.86 -3.12 -7.41
C VAL A 42 -1.85 -3.43 -6.29
N ARG A 43 -3.08 -3.82 -6.62
CA ARG A 43 -4.08 -4.21 -5.63
C ARG A 43 -3.61 -5.37 -4.75
N GLN A 44 -3.10 -6.44 -5.35
CA GLN A 44 -2.58 -7.60 -4.60
C GLN A 44 -1.43 -7.22 -3.67
N LEU A 45 -0.52 -6.34 -4.12
CA LEU A 45 0.59 -5.87 -3.30
C LEU A 45 0.11 -5.00 -2.13
N VAL A 46 -0.89 -4.15 -2.34
CA VAL A 46 -1.49 -3.35 -1.26
C VAL A 46 -2.13 -4.25 -0.22
N GLU A 47 -2.94 -5.23 -0.63
CA GLU A 47 -3.56 -6.19 0.29
C GLU A 47 -2.51 -6.98 1.08
N ALA A 48 -1.46 -7.47 0.40
CA ALA A 48 -0.37 -8.19 1.06
C ALA A 48 0.39 -7.30 2.06
N GLN A 49 0.59 -6.02 1.73
CA GLN A 49 1.24 -5.07 2.62
C GLN A 49 0.40 -4.77 3.85
N ASP A 50 -0.92 -4.61 3.70
CA ASP A 50 -1.84 -4.42 4.81
C ASP A 50 -1.88 -5.65 5.72
N ASP A 51 -1.91 -6.86 5.15
CA ASP A 51 -1.83 -8.10 5.91
C ASP A 51 -0.52 -8.23 6.69
N LEU A 52 0.62 -7.90 6.06
CA LEU A 52 1.92 -7.92 6.72
C LEU A 52 1.99 -6.87 7.83
N ASN A 53 1.48 -5.67 7.59
CA ASN A 53 1.40 -4.61 8.59
C ASN A 53 0.55 -5.05 9.78
N ASN A 54 -0.62 -5.62 9.53
CA ASN A 54 -1.50 -6.15 10.58
C ASN A 54 -0.79 -7.24 11.39
N ARG A 55 -0.21 -8.26 10.74
CA ARG A 55 0.53 -9.34 11.43
C ARG A 55 1.72 -8.83 12.22
N SER A 56 2.45 -7.84 11.69
CA SER A 56 3.57 -7.21 12.39
C SER A 56 3.13 -6.41 13.63
N GLN A 57 1.89 -5.91 13.63
CA GLN A 57 1.31 -5.10 14.70
C GLN A 57 0.46 -5.89 15.69
N CYS A 58 0.01 -7.12 15.36
CA CYS A 58 -0.82 -7.96 16.25
C CYS A 58 -0.18 -8.19 17.63
N ASN A 59 1.16 -8.22 17.70
CA ASN A 59 1.90 -8.41 18.95
C ASN A 59 2.33 -7.08 19.60
N ASN A 60 1.92 -5.94 19.05
CA ASN A 60 2.26 -4.61 19.56
C ASN A 60 1.09 -4.04 20.36
N ILE A 61 1.34 -3.72 21.63
CA ILE A 61 0.37 -3.05 22.50
C ILE A 61 0.71 -1.56 22.55
N ARG A 62 -0.30 -0.69 22.33
CA ARG A 62 -0.15 0.75 22.51
C ARG A 62 -0.60 1.14 23.91
N LEU A 63 0.32 1.70 24.69
CA LEU A 63 0.05 2.19 26.04
C LEU A 63 -0.04 3.72 26.02
N ARG A 64 -1.06 4.27 26.69
CA ARG A 64 -1.26 5.71 26.87
C ARG A 64 -1.11 6.08 28.34
N GLY A 65 -0.73 7.33 28.61
CA GLY A 65 -0.58 7.84 29.99
C GLY A 65 0.74 7.49 30.67
N ILE A 66 1.73 6.96 29.94
CA ILE A 66 3.07 6.69 30.48
C ILE A 66 3.85 8.02 30.57
N PRO A 67 4.24 8.48 31.77
CA PRO A 67 4.90 9.77 31.96
C PRO A 67 6.16 9.93 31.11
N GLU A 68 6.38 11.12 30.55
CA GLU A 68 7.49 11.41 29.62
C GLU A 68 8.88 11.39 30.27
N PHE A 69 8.95 11.65 31.58
CA PHE A 69 10.22 11.62 32.32
C PHE A 69 10.87 10.23 32.38
N ILE A 70 10.11 9.16 32.10
CA ILE A 70 10.65 7.80 32.00
C ILE A 70 11.51 7.72 30.73
N LYS A 71 12.82 7.53 30.91
CA LYS A 71 13.79 7.43 29.82
C LYS A 71 13.58 6.13 29.01
N MET A 72 14.00 6.14 27.75
CA MET A 72 13.86 4.97 26.86
C MET A 72 14.57 3.74 27.39
N ASP A 73 15.77 3.92 27.95
CA ASP A 73 16.61 2.83 28.44
C ASP A 73 15.96 2.07 29.60
N THR A 74 15.13 2.75 30.40
CA THR A 74 14.40 2.19 31.54
C THR A 74 12.94 1.86 31.22
N LEU A 75 12.44 2.23 30.04
CA LEU A 75 11.02 2.10 29.69
C LEU A 75 10.58 0.63 29.71
N ALA A 76 11.39 -0.26 29.15
CA ALA A 76 11.08 -1.69 29.09
C ALA A 76 10.96 -2.34 30.48
N SER A 77 11.85 -1.99 31.42
CA SER A 77 11.80 -2.51 32.78
C SER A 77 10.61 -1.95 33.56
N THR A 78 10.35 -0.64 33.46
CA THR A 78 9.21 0.00 34.12
C THR A 78 7.87 -0.54 33.60
N LEU A 79 7.74 -0.77 32.29
CA LEU A 79 6.55 -1.38 31.72
C LEU A 79 6.34 -2.82 32.22
N ARG A 80 7.41 -3.61 32.31
CA ARG A 80 7.33 -4.98 32.85
C ARG A 80 6.85 -4.97 34.29
N GLU A 81 7.40 -4.09 35.14
CA GLU A 81 6.95 -3.94 36.54
C GLU A 81 5.48 -3.53 36.63
N MET A 82 5.03 -2.59 35.80
CA MET A 82 3.61 -2.21 35.71
C MET A 82 2.74 -3.40 35.33
N PHE A 83 3.11 -4.16 34.29
CA PHE A 83 2.35 -5.35 33.88
C PHE A 83 2.31 -6.40 34.99
N CYS A 84 3.42 -6.63 35.68
CA CYS A 84 3.45 -7.56 36.81
C CYS A 84 2.51 -7.14 37.94
N GLY A 85 2.44 -5.84 38.23
CA GLY A 85 1.52 -5.29 39.24
C GLY A 85 0.04 -5.32 38.83
N LEU A 86 -0.25 -5.17 37.54
CA LEU A 86 -1.62 -5.19 37.02
C LEU A 86 -2.20 -6.61 36.88
N LEU A 87 -1.35 -7.61 36.64
CA LEU A 87 -1.74 -9.00 36.43
C LEU A 87 -1.06 -9.94 37.45
N PRO A 88 -1.33 -9.81 38.75
CA PRO A 88 -0.57 -10.52 39.79
C PRO A 88 -0.52 -12.05 39.62
N GLU A 89 -1.55 -12.67 39.05
CA GLU A 89 -1.62 -14.11 38.78
C GLU A 89 -1.23 -14.53 37.34
N GLY A 90 -0.69 -13.60 36.54
CA GLY A 90 -0.30 -13.87 35.16
C GLY A 90 0.99 -14.69 35.04
N PRO A 91 1.23 -15.35 33.90
CA PRO A 91 2.49 -16.03 33.61
C PRO A 91 3.60 -15.01 33.33
N HIS A 92 4.07 -14.30 34.36
CA HIS A 92 5.09 -13.25 34.27
C HIS A 92 6.38 -13.72 33.60
N ALA A 93 6.73 -15.00 33.78
CA ALA A 93 7.89 -15.63 33.16
C ALA A 93 7.79 -15.73 31.63
N GLU A 94 6.59 -15.69 31.07
CA GLU A 94 6.33 -15.79 29.64
C GLU A 94 6.22 -14.42 28.97
N LEU A 95 6.12 -13.33 29.75
CA LEU A 95 6.00 -11.96 29.23
C LEU A 95 7.34 -11.45 28.66
N ARG A 96 7.60 -11.79 27.40
CA ARG A 96 8.78 -11.36 26.64
C ARG A 96 8.49 -10.09 25.86
N LEU A 97 8.96 -8.96 26.39
CA LEU A 97 8.96 -7.69 25.70
C LEU A 97 10.17 -7.62 24.75
N ASN A 98 9.94 -7.70 23.44
CA ASN A 98 11.00 -7.62 22.44
C ASN A 98 11.53 -6.19 22.26
N ARG A 99 10.63 -5.19 22.26
CA ARG A 99 10.97 -3.79 22.05
C ARG A 99 9.92 -2.89 22.71
N ALA A 100 10.35 -1.78 23.28
CA ALA A 100 9.48 -0.68 23.67
C ALA A 100 10.06 0.63 23.14
N ASN A 101 9.22 1.47 22.55
CA ASN A 101 9.58 2.83 22.19
C ASN A 101 8.36 3.72 22.41
N ARG A 102 8.57 5.02 22.54
CA ARG A 102 7.46 5.96 22.40
C ARG A 102 7.09 6.08 20.92
N ALA A 103 5.80 6.21 20.64
CA ALA A 103 5.36 6.56 19.32
C ALA A 103 5.95 7.93 18.96
N LEU A 104 6.66 8.01 17.84
CA LEU A 104 7.00 9.30 17.24
C LEU A 104 5.68 9.95 16.86
N TRP A 105 5.45 11.17 17.33
CA TRP A 105 4.22 11.93 17.12
C TRP A 105 3.87 11.97 15.62
N ALA A 106 2.85 11.22 15.21
CA ALA A 106 2.04 11.57 14.06
C ALA A 106 0.74 12.14 14.64
N PRO A 107 0.34 13.38 14.32
CA PRO A 107 -0.93 13.90 14.77
C PRO A 107 -2.01 12.95 14.26
N SER A 108 -2.86 12.45 15.17
CA SER A 108 -4.05 11.72 14.76
C SER A 108 -4.91 12.69 13.96
N THR A 109 -4.90 12.58 12.64
CA THR A 109 -5.99 13.09 11.83
C THR A 109 -7.21 12.24 12.19
N ASN A 110 -7.90 12.63 13.26
CA ASN A 110 -9.33 12.37 13.37
C ASN A 110 -9.96 13.12 12.20
N ILE A 111 -10.00 12.48 11.04
CA ILE A 111 -10.86 12.92 9.94
C ILE A 111 -12.26 12.54 10.41
N THR A 112 -12.93 13.50 11.05
CA THR A 112 -14.38 13.52 11.11
C THR A 112 -14.88 13.33 9.68
N GLN A 113 -15.44 12.17 9.37
CA GLN A 113 -16.15 11.97 8.11
C GLN A 113 -17.27 13.02 8.05
N PRO A 114 -17.38 13.81 6.97
CA PRO A 114 -18.61 14.56 6.73
C PRO A 114 -19.73 13.53 6.51
N GLN A 115 -20.78 13.63 7.31
CA GLN A 115 -22.04 12.96 6.99
C GLN A 115 -22.64 13.67 5.78
N GLU A 116 -22.81 12.94 4.68
CA GLU A 116 -23.82 13.23 3.66
C GLU A 116 -25.09 12.43 3.96
#